data_AF-A0A0R3MCS7-F1
#
_entry.id   AF-A0A0R3MCS7-F1
#
_cell.length_a   1.000
_cell.length_b   1.000
_cell.length_c   1.000
_cell.angle_alpha   90.00
_cell.angle_beta   90.00
_cell.angle_gamma   90.00
#
_symmetry.space_group_name_H-M   'P 1'
#
loop_
_entity.id
_entity.type
_entity.pdbx_description
1 polymer ?
#
loop_
_entity_poly.entity_id
_entity_poly.type
_entity_poly.pdbx_seq_one_letter_code
_entity_poly.pdbx_strand_id
1 'polypeptide(L)' 'MSPQKITFGEMREEGYRGIIIYCRDHKCSHSVHMSADRWSDNVRISDVEPLFTCTACGKKGGDIRSDPSTYLKPEKYR' A
#
# COMPACT_ATOMS: atom_id res chain seq x y z
N MET A 1 12.64 -12.53 2.26
CA MET A 1 12.29 -11.13 2.58
C MET A 1 11.61 -10.53 1.36
N SER A 2 10.49 -9.82 1.51
CA SER A 2 10.00 -8.96 0.42
C SER A 2 11.00 -7.80 0.21
N PRO A 3 11.12 -7.26 -1.00
CA PRO A 3 11.92 -6.06 -1.23
C PRO A 3 11.50 -4.94 -0.27
N GLN A 4 12.46 -4.19 0.25
CA GLN A 4 12.15 -3.03 1.07
C GLN A 4 11.44 -1.99 0.19
N LYS A 5 10.24 -1.59 0.61
CA LYS A 5 9.45 -0.56 -0.07
C LYS A 5 9.66 0.79 0.59
N ILE A 6 9.34 1.84 -0.16
CA ILE A 6 9.33 3.23 0.32
C ILE A 6 8.43 3.39 1.55
N THR A 7 8.61 4.51 2.22
CA THR A 7 7.73 4.99 3.28
C THR A 7 6.42 5.54 2.75
N PHE A 8 5.42 5.64 3.62
CA PHE A 8 4.18 6.33 3.28
C PHE A 8 4.39 7.83 3.03
N GLY A 9 5.40 8.45 3.65
CA GLY A 9 5.79 9.83 3.38
C GLY A 9 6.28 10.02 1.95
N GLU A 10 7.27 9.21 1.53
CA GLU A 10 7.77 9.21 0.14
C GLU A 10 6.64 8.94 -0.88
N MET A 11 5.71 8.03 -0.56
CA MET A 11 4.54 7.76 -1.41
C MET A 11 3.65 9.00 -1.58
N ARG A 12 3.45 9.77 -0.50
CA ARG A 12 2.67 11.01 -0.50
C ARG A 12 3.38 12.14 -1.24
N GLU A 13 4.70 12.23 -1.16
CA GLU A 13 5.52 13.17 -1.93
C GLU A 13 5.44 12.90 -3.44
N GLU A 14 5.22 11.64 -3.83
CA GLU A 14 4.92 11.23 -5.21
C GLU A 14 3.45 11.43 -5.62
N GLY A 15 2.61 11.96 -4.72
CA GLY A 15 1.25 12.40 -5.02
C GLY A 15 0.17 11.36 -4.78
N TYR A 16 0.48 10.22 -4.17
CA TYR A 16 -0.51 9.18 -3.87
C TYR A 16 -0.97 9.24 -2.41
N ARG A 17 -2.28 9.07 -2.18
CA ARG A 17 -2.88 9.08 -0.83
C ARG A 17 -3.64 7.79 -0.49
N GLY A 18 -3.93 6.97 -1.49
CA GLY A 18 -4.55 5.67 -1.35
C GLY A 18 -3.58 4.54 -1.70
N ILE A 19 -3.94 3.36 -1.22
CA ILE A 19 -3.27 2.11 -1.52
C ILE A 19 -4.27 1.05 -1.96
N ILE A 20 -3.77 0.12 -2.78
CA ILE A 20 -4.42 -1.14 -3.12
C ILE A 20 -3.64 -2.25 -2.44
N ILE A 21 -4.34 -3.10 -1.70
CA ILE A 21 -3.74 -4.24 -1.01
C ILE A 21 -4.21 -5.51 -1.70
N TYR A 22 -3.28 -6.26 -2.27
CA TYR A 22 -3.53 -7.56 -2.86
C TYR A 22 -3.28 -8.66 -1.84
N CYS A 23 -4.11 -9.71 -1.85
CA CYS A 23 -3.78 -10.94 -1.15
C CYS A 23 -2.45 -11.49 -1.66
N ARG A 24 -1.56 -11.89 -0.75
CA ARG A 24 -0.28 -12.51 -1.10
C ARG A 24 -0.44 -13.84 -1.87
N ASP A 25 -1.60 -14.49 -1.76
CA ASP A 25 -1.94 -15.58 -2.66
C ASP A 25 -2.52 -15.04 -3.97
N HIS A 26 -1.72 -15.04 -5.03
CA HIS A 26 -2.16 -14.63 -6.36
C HIS A 26 -3.35 -15.44 -6.89
N LYS A 27 -3.60 -16.64 -6.37
CA LYS A 27 -4.79 -17.45 -6.74
C LYS A 27 -6.08 -16.96 -6.09
N CYS A 28 -5.99 -16.17 -5.01
CA CYS A 28 -7.15 -15.68 -4.28
C CYS A 28 -7.84 -14.51 -5.02
N SER A 29 -7.11 -13.77 -5.87
CA SER A 29 -7.59 -12.59 -6.62
C SER A 29 -8.25 -11.49 -5.79
N HIS A 30 -8.19 -11.55 -4.46
CA HIS A 30 -8.82 -10.60 -3.57
C HIS A 30 -7.92 -9.37 -3.38
N SER A 31 -8.51 -8.19 -3.53
CA SER A 31 -7.86 -6.92 -3.23
C SER A 31 -8.82 -5.94 -2.58
N VAL A 32 -8.26 -4.96 -1.88
CA VAL A 32 -9.02 -3.86 -1.27
C VAL A 32 -8.34 -2.53 -1.52
N HIS A 33 -9.14 -1.49 -1.75
CA HIS A 33 -8.68 -0.10 -1.81
C HIS A 33 -8.87 0.55 -0.44
N MET A 34 -7.89 1.32 0.03
CA MET A 34 -8.03 2.09 1.28
C MET A 34 -7.15 3.33 1.30
N SER A 35 -7.53 4.30 2.15
CA SER A 35 -6.67 5.46 2.45
C SER A 35 -5.42 5.02 3.21
N ALA A 36 -4.28 5.61 2.80
CA ALA A 36 -2.99 5.44 3.46
C ALA A 36 -2.73 6.43 4.60
N ASP A 37 -3.65 7.37 4.83
CA ASP A 37 -3.49 8.44 5.83
C ASP A 37 -3.47 7.92 7.28
N ARG A 38 -3.83 6.65 7.49
CA ARG A 38 -3.73 5.98 8.79
C ARG A 38 -2.30 5.64 9.21
N TRP A 39 -1.33 5.70 8.29
CA TRP A 39 0.08 5.43 8.61
C TRP A 39 0.90 6.71 8.55
N SER A 40 1.75 6.89 9.56
CA SER A 40 2.72 7.99 9.65
C SER A 40 3.71 7.97 8.49
N ASP A 41 4.26 9.15 8.16
CA ASP A 41 5.20 9.33 7.05
C ASP A 41 6.45 8.46 7.16
N ASN A 42 6.92 8.17 8.37
CA ASN A 42 8.12 7.37 8.62
C ASN A 42 7.89 5.85 8.56
N VAL A 43 6.65 5.39 8.43
CA VAL A 43 6.34 3.96 8.36
C VAL A 43 6.65 3.45 6.95
N ARG A 44 7.41 2.35 6.84
CA ARG A 44 7.63 1.71 5.53
C ARG A 44 6.45 0.85 5.15
N ILE A 45 6.10 0.87 3.87
CA ILE A 45 5.04 0.01 3.32
C ILE A 45 5.35 -1.46 3.63
N SER A 46 6.60 -1.89 3.47
CA SER A 46 7.05 -3.26 3.76
C SER A 46 6.90 -3.69 5.22
N ASP A 47 6.86 -2.73 6.17
CA ASP A 47 6.68 -3.04 7.60
C ASP A 47 5.21 -3.36 7.92
N VAL A 48 4.28 -2.85 7.10
CA VAL A 48 2.83 -3.05 7.27
C VAL A 48 2.33 -4.27 6.51
N GLU A 49 2.95 -4.62 5.37
CA GLU A 49 2.54 -5.77 4.55
C GLU A 49 2.30 -7.08 5.34
N PRO A 50 3.18 -7.50 6.28
CA PRO A 50 2.98 -8.73 7.04
C PRO A 50 1.80 -8.71 8.02
N LEU A 51 1.28 -7.51 8.36
CA LEU A 51 0.22 -7.32 9.35
C LEU A 51 -1.17 -7.63 8.78
N PHE A 52 -1.32 -7.68 7.46
CA PHE A 52 -2.59 -7.99 6.82
C PHE A 52 -2.91 -9.48 6.88
N THR A 53 -4.20 -9.79 7.01
CA THR A 53 -4.75 -11.14 6.82
C THR A 53 -5.88 -11.05 5.82
N CYS A 54 -5.84 -11.87 4.77
CA CYS A 54 -6.91 -11.92 3.78
C CYS A 54 -8.17 -12.53 4.39
N THR A 55 -9.28 -11.80 4.36
CA THR A 55 -10.58 -12.29 4.87
C THR A 55 -11.18 -13.40 4.02
N ALA A 56 -10.79 -13.51 2.74
CA ALA A 56 -11.30 -14.53 1.83
C ALA A 56 -10.60 -15.90 1.99
N CYS A 57 -9.27 -15.92 2.18
CA CYS A 57 -8.49 -17.17 2.23
C CYS A 57 -7.67 -17.37 3.52
N GLY A 58 -7.71 -16.43 4.45
CA GLY A 58 -7.01 -16.50 5.74
C GLY A 58 -5.50 -16.33 5.69
N LYS A 59 -4.89 -16.16 4.51
CA LYS A 59 -3.43 -16.00 4.40
C LYS A 59 -2.95 -14.67 4.96
N LYS A 60 -1.83 -14.73 5.68
CA LYS A 60 -1.11 -13.56 6.20
C LYS A 60 -0.25 -12.91 5.11
N GLY A 61 -0.10 -11.60 5.22
CA GLY A 61 0.63 -10.78 4.27
C GLY A 61 -0.25 -10.19 3.17
N GLY A 62 0.00 -8.93 2.83
CA GLY A 62 -0.48 -8.27 1.61
C GLY A 62 0.68 -7.85 0.71
N ASP A 63 0.41 -7.65 -0.57
CA ASP A 63 1.25 -6.85 -1.48
C ASP A 63 0.57 -5.48 -1.63
N ILE A 64 1.20 -4.44 -1.06
CA ILE A 64 0.65 -3.08 -1.06
C ILE A 64 1.22 -2.29 -2.24
N ARG A 65 0.35 -1.62 -2.98
CA ARG A 65 0.69 -0.71 -4.09
C ARG A 65 -0.02 0.62 -3.92
N SER A 66 0.50 1.68 -4.52
CA SER A 66 -0.20 2.96 -4.60
C SER A 66 -1.49 2.82 -5.42
N ASP A 67 -2.53 3.56 -5.03
CA ASP A 67 -3.80 3.60 -5.73
C ASP A 67 -3.83 4.77 -6.73
N PRO A 68 -3.83 4.51 -8.05
CA PRO A 68 -3.86 5.55 -9.07
C PRO A 68 -5.08 6.45 -9.01
N SER A 69 -6.20 5.99 -8.43
CA SER A 69 -7.42 6.82 -8.30
C SER A 69 -7.24 7.99 -7.33
N THR A 70 -6.22 7.93 -6.47
CA THR A 70 -5.89 8.98 -5.50
C THR A 70 -4.74 9.87 -5.93
N TYR A 71 -4.23 9.68 -7.14
CA TYR A 71 -3.09 10.43 -7.63
C TYR A 71 -3.43 11.91 -7.78
N LEU A 72 -2.63 12.75 -7.15
CA LEU A 72 -2.63 14.20 -7.32
C LEU A 72 -1.25 14.61 -7.81
N LYS A 73 -1.19 15.44 -8.86
CA LYS A 73 0.09 15.92 -9.40
C LYS A 73 0.88 16.65 -8.30
N PRO A 74 2.08 16.17 -7.91
CA PRO A 74 2.88 16.81 -6.87
C PRO A 74 3.22 18.27 -7.22
N GLU A 75 3.27 19.14 -6.21
CA GLU A 75 3.59 20.57 -6.38
C GLU A 75 4.98 20.79 -7.01
N LYS A 76 5.94 19.90 -6.72
CA LYS A 76 7.28 19.93 -7.33
C LYS A 76 7.28 19.81 -8.86
N TYR A 77 6.16 19.36 -9.45
CA TYR A 77 5.99 19.24 -10.91
C TYR A 77 4.94 20.19 -11.48
N ARG A 78 4.39 21.10 -10.67
CA ARG A 78 3.43 22.09 -11.13
C ARG A 78 4.13 23.22 -11.88
#